data_AF-A0A9D6Z6A8-F1
#
_entry.id   AF-A0A9D6Z6A8-F1
#
_cell.length_a   1.000
_cell.length_b   1.000
_cell.length_c   1.000
_cell.angle_alpha   90.00
_cell.angle_beta   90.00
_cell.angle_gamma   90.00
#
_symmetry.space_group_name_H-M   'P 1'
#
loop_
_entity.id
_entity.type
_entity.pdbx_description
1 polymer ?
#
loop_
_entity_poly.entity_id
_entity_poly.type
_entity_poly.pdbx_seq_one_letter_code
_entity_poly.pdbx_strand_id
1 'polypeptide(L)'
;MNRVFGFIIAFTGLLIAAPVMLAIAVLIKLESRGPVFYRCTRVGEHGKIFGMLKFRTMIQNADTVDCKLCGAADVRVTSFGMFLRRTKLNELPQLINVLVGDMAMVGPRPEDLKFVHYYREQWNTVLSVRPGIVGPNQILHRNEEDLLQGVEDPEAYYVKNLLPEKLKRDIDYVNNRTLGGDLKILCSGVYVTIFKAFRLNRLRSRGRILGLMSVDVALTLLAYLLANFLRHETLPSFQQVWISYGIILVSSPFVFVLMGLYRCSLRFFSVPDMMTVGKISLVSAAWLVTSNYLLMAAPAHSRIVYALYPALMFLLIGGTRVAIRSFIENRERRNEEPASRRVLIYGAGRLGVETLKRLQFQSGIEVVGFVDDNPRIKGRSILGMEILGSGLDLLHLKLLHGAEAVVISFKPANEADFAEVRRKCVRAEIPDFVSPAILWDLPQSPTDATEALGPCYESSELPSSGKPPDSNHARTDQSVGRIRIVS
;
A
#
# COMPACT_ATOMS: atom_id res chain seq x y z
N MET A 1 33.10 -13.55 9.70
CA MET A 1 32.49 -14.51 10.66
C MET A 1 32.96 -15.92 10.32
N ASN A 2 33.37 -16.73 11.29
CA ASN A 2 33.80 -18.11 11.02
C ASN A 2 32.62 -18.96 10.54
N ARG A 3 32.84 -19.83 9.55
CA ARG A 3 31.81 -20.68 8.92
C ARG A 3 31.01 -21.48 9.95
N VAL A 4 31.69 -22.01 10.97
CA VAL A 4 31.06 -22.78 12.05
C VAL A 4 30.07 -21.93 12.85
N PHE A 5 30.44 -20.70 13.19
CA PHE A 5 29.57 -19.80 13.94
C PHE A 5 28.34 -19.39 13.11
N GLY A 6 28.53 -19.13 11.81
CA GLY A 6 27.42 -18.87 10.90
C GLY A 6 26.47 -20.06 10.75
N PHE A 7 27.02 -21.28 10.71
CA PHE A 7 26.22 -22.51 10.68
C PHE A 7 25.38 -22.66 11.95
N ILE A 8 25.98 -22.48 13.13
CA ILE A 8 25.26 -22.58 14.42
C ILE A 8 24.11 -21.56 14.46
N ILE A 9 24.37 -20.29 14.13
CA ILE A 9 23.33 -19.25 14.13
C ILE A 9 22.22 -19.58 13.13
N ALA A 10 22.58 -20.01 11.91
CA ALA A 10 21.59 -20.35 10.90
C ALA A 10 20.76 -21.57 11.31
N PHE A 11 21.37 -22.56 11.93
CA PHE A 11 20.71 -23.78 12.39
C PHE A 11 19.74 -23.48 13.53
N THR A 12 20.19 -22.77 14.57
CA THR A 12 19.33 -22.32 15.67
C THR A 12 18.22 -21.40 15.17
N GLY A 13 18.54 -20.46 14.28
CA GLY A 13 17.57 -19.58 13.66
C GLY A 13 16.51 -20.34 12.85
N LEU A 14 16.92 -21.38 12.11
CA LEU A 14 16.00 -22.23 11.36
C LEU A 14 15.09 -23.05 12.29
N LEU A 15 15.61 -23.60 13.38
CA LEU A 15 14.80 -24.31 14.39
C LEU A 15 13.73 -23.41 15.00
N ILE A 16 14.09 -22.18 15.37
CA ILE A 16 13.16 -21.19 15.93
C ILE A 16 12.14 -20.73 14.87
N ALA A 17 12.60 -20.51 13.63
CA ALA A 17 11.76 -20.03 12.53
C ALA A 17 10.88 -21.13 11.92
N ALA A 18 11.20 -22.42 12.11
CA ALA A 18 10.50 -23.55 11.51
C ALA A 18 8.97 -23.53 11.67
N PRO A 19 8.39 -23.34 12.89
CA PRO A 19 6.93 -23.29 13.04
C PRO A 19 6.31 -22.12 12.26
N VAL A 20 6.98 -20.96 12.25
CA VAL A 20 6.53 -19.77 11.51
C VAL A 20 6.63 -20.00 10.00
N MET A 21 7.73 -20.60 9.54
CA MET A 21 7.95 -20.96 8.14
C MET A 21 6.92 -21.96 7.64
N LEU A 22 6.53 -22.93 8.47
CA LEU A 22 5.46 -23.89 8.16
C LEU A 22 4.10 -23.18 8.04
N ALA A 23 3.77 -22.29 8.98
CA ALA A 23 2.53 -21.50 8.90
C ALA A 23 2.50 -20.62 7.64
N ILE A 24 3.61 -19.94 7.31
CA ILE A 24 3.76 -19.16 6.08
C ILE A 24 3.59 -20.07 4.84
N ALA A 25 4.17 -21.26 4.84
CA ALA A 25 4.06 -22.22 3.74
C ALA A 25 2.61 -22.64 3.49
N VAL A 26 1.86 -22.93 4.56
CA VAL A 26 0.42 -23.25 4.48
C VAL A 26 -0.36 -22.06 3.94
N LEU A 27 -0.13 -20.84 4.46
CA LEU A 27 -0.81 -19.64 3.98
C LEU A 27 -0.56 -19.35 2.49
N ILE A 28 0.67 -19.56 2.01
CA ILE A 28 1.00 -19.41 0.57
C ILE A 28 0.21 -20.40 -0.28
N LYS A 29 0.09 -21.66 0.19
CA LYS A 29 -0.67 -22.72 -0.51
C LYS A 29 -2.17 -22.47 -0.51
N LEU A 30 -2.70 -21.88 0.56
CA LEU A 30 -4.12 -21.49 0.64
C LEU A 30 -4.45 -20.29 -0.23
N GLU A 31 -3.51 -19.34 -0.40
CA GLU A 31 -3.74 -18.14 -1.19
C GLU A 31 -3.55 -18.37 -2.70
N SER A 32 -2.56 -19.16 -3.12
CA SER A 32 -2.23 -19.35 -4.53
C SER A 32 -1.75 -20.77 -4.86
N ARG A 33 -2.13 -21.30 -6.03
CA ARG A 33 -1.64 -22.61 -6.52
C ARG A 33 -0.16 -22.56 -6.89
N GLY A 34 0.57 -23.68 -6.73
CA GLY A 34 2.00 -23.83 -7.09
C GLY A 34 2.95 -24.00 -5.89
N PRO A 35 4.28 -23.92 -6.09
CA PRO A 35 5.28 -24.21 -5.04
C PRO A 35 5.38 -23.11 -3.97
N VAL A 36 5.75 -23.50 -2.74
CA VAL A 36 5.94 -22.57 -1.61
C VAL A 36 7.18 -21.70 -1.78
N PHE A 37 8.27 -22.32 -2.25
CA PHE A 37 9.56 -21.67 -2.42
C PHE A 37 9.74 -21.20 -3.86
N TYR A 38 10.32 -20.02 -3.99
CA TYR A 38 10.83 -19.47 -5.24
C TYR A 38 12.36 -19.47 -5.18
N ARG A 39 13.00 -19.90 -6.26
CA ARG A 39 14.46 -19.91 -6.41
C ARG A 39 14.86 -18.80 -7.37
N CYS A 40 15.64 -17.84 -6.86
CA CYS A 40 16.14 -16.72 -7.63
C CYS A 40 17.61 -16.95 -7.95
N THR A 41 17.96 -16.97 -9.24
CA THR A 41 19.34 -17.18 -9.68
C THR A 41 20.20 -15.98 -9.32
N ARG A 42 21.30 -16.19 -8.60
CA ARG A 42 22.22 -15.13 -8.19
C ARG A 42 23.67 -15.57 -8.26
N VAL A 43 24.56 -14.60 -8.26
CA VAL A 43 26.01 -14.80 -8.25
C VAL A 43 26.51 -14.82 -6.81
N GLY A 44 27.29 -15.84 -6.47
CA GLY A 44 27.92 -16.04 -5.16
C GLY A 44 29.45 -15.98 -5.22
N GLU A 45 30.09 -16.55 -4.19
CA GLU A 45 31.55 -16.56 -4.04
C GLU A 45 32.25 -17.10 -5.30
N HIS A 46 33.31 -16.41 -5.73
CA HIS A 46 34.08 -16.67 -6.94
C HIS A 46 33.25 -16.73 -8.24
N GLY A 47 32.10 -16.05 -8.27
CA GLY A 47 31.22 -16.02 -9.44
C GLY A 47 30.33 -17.26 -9.58
N LYS A 48 30.30 -18.15 -8.58
CA LYS A 48 29.47 -19.37 -8.63
C LYS A 48 27.99 -19.00 -8.61
N ILE A 49 27.23 -19.50 -9.58
CA ILE A 49 25.78 -19.28 -9.64
C ILE A 49 25.07 -20.22 -8.66
N PHE A 50 24.13 -19.70 -7.88
CA PHE A 50 23.30 -20.49 -6.97
C PHE A 50 21.85 -20.01 -6.94
N GLY A 51 20.96 -20.88 -6.46
CA GLY A 51 19.53 -20.58 -6.30
C GLY A 51 19.24 -20.03 -4.90
N MET A 52 19.12 -18.71 -4.78
CA MET A 52 18.71 -18.04 -3.54
C MET A 52 17.24 -18.34 -3.25
N LEU A 53 16.98 -19.01 -2.12
CA LEU A 53 15.63 -19.41 -1.70
C LEU A 53 14.86 -18.24 -1.10
N LYS A 54 13.61 -18.06 -1.51
CA LYS A 54 12.66 -17.14 -0.91
C LYS A 54 11.29 -17.79 -0.83
N PHE A 55 10.43 -17.30 0.06
CA PHE A 55 9.02 -17.61 -0.05
C PHE A 55 8.45 -16.96 -1.30
N ARG A 56 7.56 -17.68 -1.96
CA ARG A 56 6.85 -17.15 -3.12
C ARG A 56 5.94 -16.00 -2.68
N THR A 57 6.08 -14.87 -3.36
CA THR A 57 5.29 -13.65 -3.11
C THR A 57 4.47 -13.21 -4.32
N MET A 58 4.63 -13.91 -5.44
CA MET A 58 3.94 -13.64 -6.71
C MET A 58 3.12 -14.86 -7.14
N ILE A 59 2.10 -14.63 -7.96
CA ILE A 59 1.32 -15.68 -8.62
C ILE A 59 2.22 -16.55 -9.50
N GLN A 60 1.78 -17.78 -9.76
CA GLN A 60 2.48 -18.67 -10.69
C GLN A 60 2.42 -18.09 -12.11
N ASN A 61 3.53 -18.19 -12.85
CA ASN A 61 3.69 -17.61 -14.19
C ASN A 61 3.58 -16.06 -14.21
N ALA A 62 4.11 -15.40 -13.18
CA ALA A 62 4.22 -13.94 -13.16
C ALA A 62 4.94 -13.38 -14.40
N ASP A 63 5.87 -14.14 -14.98
CA ASP A 63 6.63 -13.74 -16.18
C ASP A 63 5.79 -13.75 -17.47
N THR A 64 4.67 -14.49 -17.51
CA THR A 64 3.75 -14.49 -18.67
C THR A 64 2.75 -13.34 -18.62
N VAL A 65 2.69 -12.62 -17.51
CA VAL A 65 1.84 -11.44 -17.33
C VAL A 65 2.65 -10.22 -17.74
N ASP A 66 2.40 -9.70 -18.95
CA ASP A 66 3.07 -8.52 -19.49
C ASP A 66 2.75 -7.29 -18.61
N CYS A 67 3.68 -6.91 -17.73
CA CYS A 67 3.59 -5.67 -16.94
C CYS A 67 4.68 -4.69 -17.38
N LYS A 68 4.44 -4.00 -18.50
CA LYS A 68 5.35 -2.96 -19.02
C LYS A 68 5.38 -1.67 -18.20
N LEU A 69 4.51 -1.52 -17.21
CA LEU A 69 4.48 -0.39 -16.28
C LEU A 69 3.93 -0.87 -14.93
N CYS A 70 4.78 -1.48 -14.10
CA CYS A 70 4.41 -1.77 -12.73
C CYS A 70 4.98 -0.67 -11.82
N GLY A 71 4.20 0.40 -11.63
CA GLY A 71 4.33 1.31 -10.48
C GLY A 71 3.91 0.63 -9.16
N ALA A 72 3.71 1.41 -8.09
CA ALA A 72 3.61 1.00 -6.66
C ALA A 72 2.64 -0.15 -6.25
N ALA A 73 1.91 -0.79 -7.18
CA ALA A 73 1.11 -1.99 -6.94
C ALA A 73 1.26 -2.99 -8.11
N ASP A 74 2.29 -3.83 -8.06
CA ASP A 74 2.50 -4.93 -9.02
C ASP A 74 1.41 -6.00 -8.84
N VAL A 75 0.52 -6.12 -9.84
CA VAL A 75 -0.61 -7.07 -9.88
C VAL A 75 -0.19 -8.54 -9.80
N ARG A 76 1.09 -8.84 -10.06
CA ARG A 76 1.65 -10.20 -9.96
C ARG A 76 1.90 -10.59 -8.51
N VAL A 77 1.99 -9.63 -7.59
CA VAL A 77 2.28 -9.86 -6.16
C VAL A 77 0.98 -10.15 -5.42
N THR A 78 0.94 -11.26 -4.68
CA THR A 78 -0.25 -11.61 -3.89
C THR A 78 -0.39 -10.71 -2.65
N SER A 79 -1.58 -10.64 -2.06
CA SER A 79 -1.82 -9.82 -0.86
C SER A 79 -0.94 -10.25 0.31
N PHE A 80 -0.82 -11.57 0.55
CA PHE A 80 0.12 -12.11 1.53
C PHE A 80 1.58 -11.93 1.08
N GLY A 81 1.84 -12.04 -0.23
CA GLY A 81 3.14 -11.77 -0.82
C GLY A 81 3.66 -10.36 -0.54
N MET A 82 2.81 -9.34 -0.67
CA MET A 82 3.12 -7.96 -0.29
C MET A 82 3.47 -7.84 1.19
N PHE A 83 2.72 -8.54 2.05
CA PHE A 83 3.01 -8.58 3.49
C PHE A 83 4.38 -9.21 3.78
N LEU A 84 4.68 -10.35 3.17
CA LEU A 84 5.96 -11.04 3.32
C LEU A 84 7.14 -10.17 2.85
N ARG A 85 6.98 -9.40 1.77
CA ARG A 85 8.01 -8.45 1.28
C ARG A 85 8.24 -7.30 2.26
N ARG A 86 7.16 -6.68 2.77
CA ARG A 86 7.25 -5.55 3.72
C ARG A 86 7.94 -5.95 5.02
N THR A 87 7.60 -7.13 5.53
CA THR A 87 8.17 -7.69 6.76
C THR A 87 9.52 -8.39 6.55
N LYS A 88 9.96 -8.56 5.29
CA LYS A 88 11.14 -9.35 4.89
C LYS A 88 11.08 -10.83 5.33
N LEU A 89 9.93 -11.31 5.78
CA LEU A 89 9.73 -12.72 6.12
C LEU A 89 9.88 -13.63 4.90
N ASN A 90 9.72 -13.10 3.68
CA ASN A 90 10.00 -13.86 2.46
C ASN A 90 11.46 -14.30 2.33
N GLU A 91 12.40 -13.69 3.06
CA GLU A 91 13.82 -14.01 3.00
C GLU A 91 14.24 -15.09 4.02
N LEU A 92 13.36 -15.54 4.92
CA LEU A 92 13.66 -16.59 5.90
C LEU A 92 14.20 -17.90 5.30
N PRO A 93 13.74 -18.40 4.13
CA PRO A 93 14.29 -19.62 3.52
C PRO A 93 15.78 -19.53 3.17
N GLN A 94 16.36 -18.33 3.10
CA GLN A 94 17.80 -18.13 2.87
C GLN A 94 18.66 -18.72 4.00
N LEU A 95 18.11 -18.94 5.20
CA LEU A 95 18.81 -19.66 6.27
C LEU A 95 19.25 -21.06 5.80
N ILE A 96 18.47 -21.71 4.94
CA ILE A 96 18.83 -23.00 4.33
C ILE A 96 20.04 -22.84 3.40
N ASN A 97 20.12 -21.76 2.62
CA ASN A 97 21.29 -21.47 1.78
C ASN A 97 22.57 -21.26 2.61
N VAL A 98 22.46 -20.73 3.83
CA VAL A 98 23.60 -20.61 4.75
C VAL A 98 24.06 -21.99 5.25
N LEU A 99 23.11 -22.88 5.57
CA LEU A 99 23.44 -24.25 6.00
C LEU A 99 24.08 -25.07 4.87
N VAL A 100 23.57 -24.93 3.64
CA VAL A 100 24.15 -25.55 2.43
C VAL A 100 25.54 -25.00 2.13
N GLY A 101 25.80 -23.74 2.52
CA GLY A 101 27.09 -23.08 2.38
C GLY A 101 27.21 -22.17 1.16
N ASP A 102 26.11 -21.93 0.44
CA ASP A 102 26.06 -20.96 -0.67
C ASP A 102 26.09 -19.50 -0.17
N MET A 103 25.59 -19.27 1.05
CA MET A 103 25.53 -17.96 1.69
C MET A 103 26.18 -17.96 3.08
N ALA A 104 26.43 -16.77 3.61
CA ALA A 104 26.79 -16.51 5.01
C ALA A 104 25.67 -15.71 5.72
N MET A 105 25.72 -15.61 7.05
CA MET A 105 24.76 -14.75 7.77
C MET A 105 24.97 -13.27 7.47
N VAL A 106 26.24 -12.85 7.42
CA VAL A 106 26.66 -11.47 7.19
C VAL A 106 27.59 -11.42 5.98
N GLY A 107 27.33 -10.49 5.07
CA GLY A 107 28.09 -10.33 3.84
C GLY A 107 27.37 -9.45 2.81
N PRO A 108 28.03 -9.16 1.66
CA PRO A 108 27.42 -8.43 0.55
C PRO A 108 26.16 -9.12 0.03
N ARG A 109 25.18 -8.36 -0.47
CA ARG A 109 23.95 -8.96 -1.02
C ARG A 109 24.27 -9.68 -2.35
N PRO A 110 23.77 -10.90 -2.58
CA PRO A 110 23.98 -11.56 -3.85
C PRO A 110 23.21 -10.84 -4.97
N GLU A 111 23.90 -10.47 -6.04
CA GLU A 111 23.36 -9.66 -7.14
C GLU A 111 22.99 -10.53 -8.35
N ASP A 112 22.16 -9.97 -9.23
CA ASP A 112 21.79 -10.60 -10.50
C ASP A 112 22.97 -10.64 -11.47
N LEU A 113 23.09 -11.75 -12.22
CA LEU A 113 24.16 -11.96 -13.20
C LEU A 113 24.23 -10.81 -14.22
N LYS A 114 23.07 -10.24 -14.60
CA LYS A 114 23.01 -9.13 -15.55
C LYS A 114 23.76 -7.88 -15.09
N PHE A 115 23.89 -7.66 -13.77
CA PHE A 115 24.56 -6.48 -13.22
C PHE A 115 26.04 -6.72 -12.91
N VAL A 116 26.45 -7.98 -12.74
CA VAL A 116 27.84 -8.35 -12.43
C VAL A 116 28.79 -8.10 -13.61
N HIS A 117 28.25 -7.99 -14.83
CA HIS A 117 29.03 -7.60 -16.02
C HIS A 117 29.51 -6.13 -15.97
N TYR A 118 28.81 -5.26 -15.24
CA TYR A 118 29.22 -3.87 -15.03
C TYR A 118 30.19 -3.78 -13.85
N TYR A 119 31.22 -2.92 -13.94
CA TYR A 119 32.22 -2.73 -12.87
C TYR A 119 32.95 -4.02 -12.44
N ARG A 120 33.38 -4.84 -13.42
CA ARG A 120 33.98 -6.17 -13.20
C ARG A 120 35.13 -6.19 -12.17
N GLU A 121 35.98 -5.17 -12.17
CA GLU A 121 37.11 -5.09 -11.22
C GLU A 121 36.63 -4.96 -9.76
N GLN A 122 35.59 -4.17 -9.51
CA GLN A 122 35.01 -3.98 -8.18
C GLN A 122 34.32 -5.26 -7.70
N TRP A 123 33.64 -5.97 -8.61
CA TRP A 123 33.01 -7.25 -8.30
C TRP A 123 34.00 -8.34 -7.92
N ASN A 124 35.24 -8.34 -8.43
CA ASN A 124 36.23 -9.33 -8.03
C ASN A 124 36.48 -9.31 -6.52
N THR A 125 36.52 -8.11 -5.91
CA THR A 125 36.67 -7.96 -4.47
C THR A 125 35.41 -8.39 -3.73
N VAL A 126 34.23 -7.99 -4.19
CA VAL A 126 32.94 -8.34 -3.54
C VAL A 126 32.66 -9.85 -3.61
N LEU A 127 32.94 -10.48 -4.75
CA LEU A 127 32.75 -11.92 -4.99
C LEU A 127 33.88 -12.78 -4.37
N SER A 128 34.89 -12.18 -3.77
CA SER A 128 35.94 -12.93 -3.04
C SER A 128 35.43 -13.56 -1.73
N VAL A 129 34.22 -13.20 -1.31
CA VAL A 129 33.57 -13.71 -0.09
C VAL A 129 32.17 -14.22 -0.40
N ARG A 130 31.64 -15.04 0.51
CA ARG A 130 30.24 -15.49 0.41
C ARG A 130 29.28 -14.33 0.61
N PRO A 131 28.20 -14.28 -0.20
CA PRO A 131 27.13 -13.31 0.00
C PRO A 131 26.40 -13.55 1.32
N GLY A 132 25.91 -12.47 1.93
CA GLY A 132 25.22 -12.48 3.22
C GLY A 132 23.70 -12.37 3.11
N ILE A 133 22.99 -12.96 4.08
CA ILE A 133 21.56 -12.63 4.31
C ILE A 133 21.44 -11.15 4.71
N VAL A 134 22.25 -10.72 5.68
CA VAL A 134 22.33 -9.35 6.17
C VAL A 134 23.61 -8.70 5.68
N GLY A 135 23.54 -7.46 5.21
CA GLY A 135 24.69 -6.71 4.73
C GLY A 135 24.54 -5.20 4.98
N PRO A 136 25.62 -4.44 4.78
CA PRO A 136 25.65 -3.00 5.01
C PRO A 136 24.61 -2.26 4.15
N ASN A 137 24.46 -2.67 2.89
CA ASN A 137 23.50 -2.09 1.96
C ASN A 137 22.04 -2.35 2.38
N GLN A 138 21.73 -3.53 2.92
CA GLN A 138 20.39 -3.90 3.38
C GLN A 138 19.90 -3.07 4.57
N ILE A 139 20.82 -2.57 5.41
CA ILE A 139 20.49 -1.75 6.57
C ILE A 139 20.23 -0.29 6.16
N LEU A 140 21.08 0.26 5.28
CA LEU A 140 21.03 1.65 4.87
C LEU A 140 19.94 1.91 3.82
N HIS A 141 19.78 1.01 2.84
CA HIS A 141 18.93 1.21 1.66
C HIS A 141 17.80 0.17 1.60
N ARG A 142 16.94 0.17 2.63
CA ARG A 142 15.83 -0.79 2.71
C ARG A 142 14.73 -0.55 1.66
N ASN A 143 14.58 0.69 1.19
CA ASN A 143 13.50 1.16 0.32
C ASN A 143 14.02 1.66 -1.04
N GLU A 144 14.95 0.92 -1.65
CA GLU A 144 15.44 1.26 -3.01
C GLU A 144 14.33 1.26 -4.06
N GLU A 145 13.31 0.42 -3.87
CA GLU A 145 12.12 0.37 -4.73
C GLU A 145 11.34 1.70 -4.72
N ASP A 146 11.45 2.52 -3.66
CA ASP A 146 10.81 3.85 -3.60
C ASP A 146 11.62 4.88 -4.41
N LEU A 147 12.95 4.72 -4.51
CA LEU A 147 13.85 5.63 -5.25
C LEU A 147 13.78 5.46 -6.77
N LEU A 148 13.20 4.35 -7.24
CA LEU A 148 13.03 4.03 -8.66
C LEU A 148 11.64 4.39 -9.19
N GLN A 149 10.76 4.95 -8.36
CA GLN A 149 9.42 5.36 -8.77
C GLN A 149 9.48 6.67 -9.59
N GLY A 150 8.99 6.63 -10.82
CA GLY A 150 8.92 7.82 -11.71
C GLY A 150 10.12 8.03 -12.62
N VAL A 151 11.09 7.10 -12.65
CA VAL A 151 12.24 7.14 -13.57
C VAL A 151 11.88 6.44 -14.88
N GLU A 152 12.16 7.07 -16.04
CA GLU A 152 11.86 6.52 -17.37
C GLU A 152 12.59 5.21 -17.68
N ASP A 153 13.87 5.08 -17.25
CA ASP A 153 14.65 3.86 -17.31
C ASP A 153 15.24 3.49 -15.94
N PRO A 154 14.53 2.65 -15.15
CA PRO A 154 14.98 2.22 -13.84
C PRO A 154 16.28 1.40 -13.87
N GLU A 155 16.55 0.64 -14.93
CA GLU A 155 17.74 -0.22 -15.01
C GLU A 155 19.00 0.62 -15.27
N ALA A 156 18.94 1.56 -16.22
CA ALA A 156 20.07 2.46 -16.49
C ALA A 156 20.37 3.36 -15.28
N TYR A 157 19.32 3.88 -14.62
CA TYR A 157 19.50 4.68 -13.40
C TYR A 157 20.14 3.87 -12.26
N TYR A 158 19.73 2.60 -12.09
CA TYR A 158 20.31 1.70 -11.11
C TYR A 158 21.82 1.50 -11.34
N VAL A 159 22.21 1.15 -12.56
CA VAL A 159 23.61 0.88 -12.93
C VAL A 159 24.48 2.12 -12.80
N LYS A 160 23.95 3.30 -13.14
CA LYS A 160 24.72 4.55 -13.14
C LYS A 160 24.84 5.19 -11.76
N ASN A 161 23.78 5.17 -10.96
CA ASN A 161 23.72 5.96 -9.73
C ASN A 161 23.75 5.12 -8.44
N LEU A 162 23.07 3.96 -8.41
CA LEU A 162 22.94 3.17 -7.17
C LEU A 162 24.05 2.11 -7.04
N LEU A 163 24.35 1.41 -8.14
CA LEU A 163 25.30 0.31 -8.14
C LEU A 163 26.72 0.71 -7.70
N PRO A 164 27.30 1.86 -8.13
CA PRO A 164 28.64 2.26 -7.70
C PRO A 164 28.71 2.52 -6.19
N GLU A 165 27.70 3.18 -5.61
CA GLU A 165 27.67 3.42 -4.16
C GLU A 165 27.50 2.14 -3.35
N LYS A 166 26.73 1.19 -3.86
CA LYS A 166 26.58 -0.13 -3.23
C LYS A 166 27.89 -0.90 -3.23
N LEU A 167 28.56 -0.95 -4.39
CA LEU A 167 29.83 -1.64 -4.55
C LEU A 167 30.90 -1.05 -3.63
N LYS A 168 30.98 0.28 -3.53
CA LYS A 168 31.89 0.95 -2.59
C LYS A 168 31.68 0.47 -1.15
N ARG A 169 30.43 0.44 -0.68
CA ARG A 169 30.09 -0.02 0.67
C ARG A 169 30.37 -1.51 0.89
N ASP A 170 30.10 -2.35 -0.10
CA ASP A 170 30.39 -3.78 -0.03
C ASP A 170 31.90 -4.05 -0.03
N ILE A 171 32.68 -3.31 -0.82
CA ILE A 171 34.16 -3.35 -0.81
C ILE A 171 34.70 -2.90 0.55
N ASP A 172 34.21 -1.78 1.08
CA ASP A 172 34.61 -1.28 2.40
C ASP A 172 34.35 -2.30 3.50
N TYR A 173 33.22 -3.00 3.41
CA TYR A 173 32.89 -4.10 4.32
C TYR A 173 33.87 -5.29 4.16
N VAL A 174 34.13 -5.73 2.93
CA VAL A 174 35.05 -6.85 2.67
C VAL A 174 36.45 -6.56 3.21
N ASN A 175 36.93 -5.34 3.01
CA ASN A 175 38.28 -4.92 3.45
C ASN A 175 38.39 -4.77 4.97
N ASN A 176 37.34 -4.30 5.66
CA ASN A 176 37.37 -4.00 7.09
C ASN A 176 36.61 -5.02 7.95
N ARG A 177 36.37 -6.23 7.43
CA ARG A 177 35.56 -7.24 8.12
C ARG A 177 36.22 -7.69 9.42
N THR A 178 35.47 -7.62 10.52
CA THR A 178 35.87 -8.14 11.83
C THR A 178 34.70 -8.90 12.45
N LEU A 179 34.97 -9.83 13.38
CA LEU A 179 33.91 -10.59 14.05
C LEU A 179 32.93 -9.69 14.82
N GLY A 180 33.46 -8.66 15.51
CA GLY A 180 32.64 -7.67 16.21
C GLY A 180 31.80 -6.81 15.26
N GLY A 181 32.38 -6.42 14.11
CA GLY A 181 31.67 -5.70 13.06
C GLY A 181 30.51 -6.52 12.48
N ASP A 182 30.74 -7.80 12.20
CA ASP A 182 29.71 -8.71 11.69
C ASP A 182 28.56 -8.86 12.69
N LEU A 183 28.86 -9.05 13.98
CA LEU A 183 27.82 -9.17 15.00
C LEU A 183 27.00 -7.87 15.13
N LYS A 184 27.66 -6.71 15.04
CA LYS A 184 26.98 -5.40 15.03
C LYS A 184 26.05 -5.26 13.83
N ILE A 185 26.49 -5.66 12.63
CA ILE A 185 25.67 -5.63 11.41
C ILE A 185 24.49 -6.58 11.55
N LEU A 186 24.70 -7.80 12.07
CA LEU A 186 23.63 -8.78 12.30
C LEU A 186 22.57 -8.23 13.28
N CYS A 187 22.99 -7.73 14.44
CA CYS A 187 22.09 -7.14 15.43
C CYS A 187 21.35 -5.92 14.88
N SER A 188 22.04 -5.06 14.12
CA SER A 188 21.43 -3.90 13.47
C SER A 188 20.42 -4.31 12.39
N GLY A 189 20.72 -5.35 11.60
CA GLY A 189 19.81 -5.90 10.61
C GLY A 189 18.54 -6.47 11.24
N VAL A 190 18.68 -7.21 12.35
CA VAL A 190 17.54 -7.71 13.13
C VAL A 190 16.73 -6.55 13.71
N TYR A 191 17.40 -5.58 14.36
CA TYR A 191 16.75 -4.39 14.93
C TYR A 191 15.98 -3.59 13.87
N VAL A 192 16.59 -3.29 12.73
CA VAL A 192 15.95 -2.57 11.63
C VAL A 192 14.80 -3.37 11.04
N THR A 193 14.93 -4.69 10.90
CA THR A 193 13.87 -5.55 10.37
C THR A 193 12.67 -5.58 11.32
N ILE A 194 12.91 -5.69 12.64
CA ILE A 194 11.84 -5.69 13.64
C ILE A 194 11.29 -4.27 13.82
N PHE A 195 12.06 -3.35 14.39
CA PHE A 195 11.55 -2.05 14.86
C PHE A 195 11.22 -1.07 13.73
N LYS A 196 11.95 -1.08 12.61
CA LYS A 196 11.66 -0.18 11.47
C LYS A 196 10.52 -0.71 10.60
N ALA A 197 10.26 -2.04 10.57
CA ALA A 197 9.03 -2.56 9.96
C ALA A 197 7.78 -2.12 10.73
N PHE A 198 7.91 -1.97 12.04
CA PHE A 198 6.84 -1.46 12.92
C PHE A 198 6.79 0.07 13.03
N ARG A 199 7.66 0.84 12.35
CA ARG A 199 7.51 2.32 12.23
C ARG A 199 6.32 2.65 11.32
N LEU A 200 5.14 2.59 11.91
CA LEU A 200 3.86 3.10 11.40
C LEU A 200 3.88 4.63 11.39
N ASN A 201 4.29 5.24 10.26
CA ASN A 201 4.31 6.68 10.00
C ASN A 201 2.91 7.35 9.87
N ARG A 202 1.89 6.89 10.61
CA ARG A 202 0.56 7.54 10.72
C ARG A 202 0.17 7.76 12.17
N LEU A 203 0.91 8.61 12.90
CA LEU A 203 0.71 8.79 14.34
C LEU A 203 -0.62 9.46 14.75
N ARG A 204 -1.34 10.15 13.86
CA ARG A 204 -2.63 10.81 14.21
C ARG A 204 -3.84 9.87 14.22
N SER A 205 -3.73 8.68 13.61
CA SER A 205 -4.78 7.65 13.61
C SER A 205 -4.65 6.63 14.76
N ARG A 206 -3.62 6.76 15.62
CA ARG A 206 -3.26 5.74 16.62
C ARG A 206 -4.29 5.53 17.71
N GLY A 207 -4.88 6.58 18.28
CA GLY A 207 -5.85 6.42 19.37
C GLY A 207 -7.09 5.64 18.95
N ARG A 208 -7.61 5.90 17.74
CA ARG A 208 -8.77 5.19 17.19
C ARG A 208 -8.47 3.73 16.87
N ILE A 209 -7.29 3.44 16.29
CA ILE A 209 -6.87 2.07 15.98
C ILE A 209 -6.58 1.29 17.28
N LEU A 210 -5.91 1.91 18.25
CA LEU A 210 -5.66 1.30 19.56
C LEU A 210 -6.98 1.00 20.28
N GLY A 211 -7.93 1.93 20.29
CA GLY A 211 -9.25 1.71 20.89
C GLY A 211 -10.00 0.56 20.21
N LEU A 212 -10.02 0.53 18.88
CA LEU A 212 -10.64 -0.55 18.12
C LEU A 212 -9.97 -1.90 18.38
N MET A 213 -8.64 -1.92 18.46
CA MET A 213 -7.87 -3.12 18.78
C MET A 213 -8.17 -3.64 20.18
N SER A 214 -8.28 -2.76 21.17
CA SER A 214 -8.69 -3.14 22.52
C SER A 214 -10.08 -3.78 22.54
N VAL A 215 -11.03 -3.22 21.78
CA VAL A 215 -12.38 -3.80 21.62
C VAL A 215 -12.30 -5.18 20.97
N ASP A 216 -11.54 -5.35 19.90
CA ASP A 216 -11.43 -6.65 19.22
C ASP A 216 -10.77 -7.72 20.10
N VAL A 217 -9.76 -7.36 20.89
CA VAL A 217 -9.14 -8.26 21.87
C VAL A 217 -10.16 -8.67 22.94
N ALA A 218 -10.96 -7.73 23.44
CA ALA A 218 -12.03 -8.03 24.39
C ALA A 218 -13.10 -8.94 23.79
N LEU A 219 -13.51 -8.71 22.54
CA LEU A 219 -14.45 -9.58 21.81
C LEU A 219 -13.89 -10.98 21.60
N THR A 220 -12.57 -11.10 21.42
CA THR A 220 -11.90 -12.39 21.24
C THR A 220 -11.84 -13.18 22.55
N LEU A 221 -11.55 -12.51 23.67
CA LEU A 221 -11.66 -13.12 25.00
C LEU A 221 -13.11 -13.54 25.31
N LEU A 222 -14.08 -12.68 24.97
CA LEU A 222 -15.50 -12.99 25.10
C LEU A 222 -15.91 -14.19 24.25
N ALA A 223 -15.42 -14.30 23.00
CA ALA A 223 -15.68 -15.45 22.14
C ALA A 223 -15.19 -16.77 22.77
N TYR A 224 -14.01 -16.75 23.39
CA TYR A 224 -13.47 -17.92 24.07
C TYR A 224 -14.24 -18.27 25.36
N LEU A 225 -14.66 -17.26 26.12
CA LEU A 225 -15.51 -17.45 27.30
C LEU A 225 -16.88 -18.03 26.92
N LEU A 226 -17.52 -17.49 25.89
CA LEU A 226 -18.79 -18.01 25.36
C LEU A 226 -18.65 -19.43 24.81
N ALA A 227 -17.53 -19.76 24.15
CA ALA A 227 -17.27 -21.11 23.68
C ALA A 227 -17.22 -22.13 24.85
N ASN A 228 -16.62 -21.74 25.98
CA ASN A 228 -16.61 -22.57 27.19
C ASN A 228 -18.00 -22.65 27.82
N PHE A 229 -18.70 -21.53 27.95
CA PHE A 229 -20.06 -21.48 28.50
C PHE A 229 -21.03 -22.35 27.70
N LEU A 230 -21.04 -22.25 26.37
CA LEU A 230 -21.89 -23.08 25.50
C LEU A 230 -21.55 -24.56 25.58
N ARG A 231 -20.30 -24.91 25.89
CA ARG A 231 -19.88 -26.31 25.99
C ARG A 231 -20.18 -26.93 27.35
N HIS A 232 -19.99 -26.18 28.43
CA HIS A 232 -20.01 -26.70 29.80
C HIS A 232 -21.19 -26.19 30.62
N GLU A 233 -22.05 -25.35 30.05
CA GLU A 233 -23.18 -24.66 30.69
C GLU A 233 -22.79 -23.84 31.94
N THR A 234 -21.49 -23.71 32.18
CA THR A 234 -20.87 -23.11 33.34
C THR A 234 -19.62 -22.35 32.91
N LEU A 235 -19.25 -21.32 33.67
CA LEU A 235 -18.02 -20.59 33.41
C LEU A 235 -16.82 -21.40 33.91
N PRO A 236 -15.73 -21.47 33.13
CA PRO A 236 -14.53 -22.19 33.55
C PRO A 236 -13.87 -21.46 34.73
N SER A 237 -13.33 -22.25 35.68
CA SER A 237 -12.55 -21.68 36.77
C SER A 237 -11.29 -21.00 36.22
N PHE A 238 -10.87 -19.88 36.82
CA PHE A 238 -9.72 -19.10 36.32
C PHE A 238 -8.44 -19.95 36.20
N GLN A 239 -8.20 -20.85 37.15
CA GLN A 239 -7.05 -21.76 37.14
C GLN A 239 -7.01 -22.70 35.92
N GLN A 240 -8.17 -23.02 35.32
CA GLN A 240 -8.24 -23.86 34.13
C GLN A 240 -7.96 -23.10 32.83
N VAL A 241 -8.19 -21.78 32.79
CA VAL A 241 -8.18 -20.99 31.53
C VAL A 241 -7.16 -19.86 31.49
N TRP A 242 -6.47 -19.54 32.58
CA TRP A 242 -5.55 -18.39 32.64
C TRP A 242 -4.44 -18.44 31.57
N ILE A 243 -3.93 -19.63 31.25
CA ILE A 243 -2.92 -19.82 30.19
C ILE A 243 -3.52 -19.43 28.84
N SER A 244 -4.71 -19.93 28.52
CA SER A 244 -5.44 -19.60 27.29
C SER A 244 -5.74 -18.10 27.19
N TYR A 245 -6.16 -17.46 28.28
CA TYR A 245 -6.37 -16.01 28.30
C TYR A 245 -5.07 -15.23 28.06
N GLY A 246 -3.97 -15.64 28.70
CA GLY A 246 -2.65 -15.04 28.47
C GLY A 246 -2.22 -15.14 27.00
N ILE A 247 -2.40 -16.32 26.39
CA ILE A 247 -2.11 -16.55 24.97
C ILE A 247 -2.97 -15.62 24.10
N ILE A 248 -4.28 -15.58 24.33
CA ILE A 248 -5.20 -14.75 23.53
C ILE A 248 -4.82 -13.27 23.67
N LEU A 249 -4.61 -12.77 24.89
CA LEU A 249 -4.31 -11.38 25.17
C LEU A 249 -3.01 -10.91 24.48
N VAL A 250 -1.98 -11.75 24.49
CA VAL A 250 -0.67 -11.41 23.91
C VAL A 250 -0.63 -11.63 22.39
N SER A 251 -1.20 -12.75 21.90
CA SER A 251 -1.08 -13.13 20.49
C SER A 251 -2.11 -12.45 19.59
N SER A 252 -3.32 -12.16 20.06
CA SER A 252 -4.39 -11.62 19.20
C SER A 252 -4.06 -10.25 18.60
N PRO A 253 -3.52 -9.26 19.35
CA PRO A 253 -3.10 -7.98 18.77
C PRO A 253 -2.10 -8.17 17.63
N PHE A 254 -1.16 -9.11 17.81
CA PHE A 254 -0.16 -9.43 16.80
C PHE A 254 -0.82 -10.04 15.56
N VAL A 255 -1.65 -11.06 15.72
CA VAL A 255 -2.38 -11.71 14.61
C VAL A 255 -3.23 -10.69 13.83
N PHE A 256 -3.94 -9.78 14.51
CA PHE A 256 -4.78 -8.76 13.85
C PHE A 256 -3.96 -7.79 13.00
N VAL A 257 -2.83 -7.33 13.53
CA VAL A 257 -1.92 -6.44 12.80
C VAL A 257 -1.27 -7.17 11.63
N LEU A 258 -0.83 -8.42 11.83
CA LEU A 258 -0.21 -9.23 10.78
C LEU A 258 -1.18 -9.51 9.62
N MET A 259 -2.40 -9.93 9.93
CA MET A 259 -3.44 -10.25 8.94
C MET A 259 -4.11 -9.00 8.37
N GLY A 260 -3.76 -7.81 8.88
CA GLY A 260 -4.20 -6.54 8.31
C GLY A 260 -5.63 -6.14 8.63
N LEU A 261 -6.17 -6.58 9.78
CA LEU A 261 -7.55 -6.27 10.21
C LEU A 261 -7.86 -4.76 10.23
N TYR A 262 -6.84 -3.93 10.52
CA TYR A 262 -6.97 -2.47 10.64
C TYR A 262 -6.54 -1.70 9.38
N ARG A 263 -6.32 -2.39 8.25
CA ARG A 263 -6.01 -1.71 6.97
C ARG A 263 -7.24 -1.14 6.30
N CYS A 264 -8.41 -1.64 6.65
CA CYS A 264 -9.67 -1.30 6.01
C CYS A 264 -10.33 -0.09 6.70
N SER A 265 -10.94 0.78 5.91
CA SER A 265 -11.82 1.82 6.44
C SER A 265 -13.09 1.16 6.94
N LEU A 266 -13.47 1.42 8.20
CA LEU A 266 -14.71 0.92 8.81
C LEU A 266 -15.96 1.25 7.99
N ARG A 267 -15.88 2.28 7.14
CA ARG A 267 -16.95 2.72 6.22
C ARG A 267 -17.18 1.76 5.05
N PHE A 268 -16.15 1.06 4.58
CA PHE A 268 -16.19 0.24 3.36
C PHE A 268 -16.02 -1.26 3.65
N PHE A 269 -16.48 -1.72 4.82
CA PHE A 269 -16.37 -3.13 5.19
C PHE A 269 -17.14 -4.02 4.21
N SER A 270 -16.40 -4.85 3.47
CA SER A 270 -16.83 -5.59 2.29
C SER A 270 -16.75 -7.12 2.48
N VAL A 271 -17.22 -7.91 1.51
CA VAL A 271 -17.14 -9.38 1.55
C VAL A 271 -15.68 -9.89 1.68
N PRO A 272 -14.68 -9.34 0.96
CA PRO A 272 -13.27 -9.67 1.20
C PRO A 272 -12.78 -9.41 2.63
N ASP A 273 -13.30 -8.37 3.29
CA ASP A 273 -12.95 -8.06 4.68
C ASP A 273 -13.57 -9.08 5.64
N MET A 274 -14.81 -9.51 5.36
CA MET A 274 -15.44 -10.62 6.08
C MET A 274 -14.63 -11.92 5.93
N MET A 275 -14.14 -12.22 4.71
CA MET A 275 -13.24 -13.36 4.50
C MET A 275 -11.93 -13.21 5.29
N THR A 276 -11.42 -11.99 5.45
CA THR A 276 -10.22 -11.72 6.25
C THR A 276 -10.47 -11.96 7.73
N VAL A 277 -11.62 -11.54 8.28
CA VAL A 277 -12.05 -11.88 9.64
C VAL A 277 -12.14 -13.40 9.80
N GLY A 278 -12.72 -14.12 8.83
CA GLY A 278 -12.79 -15.58 8.85
C GLY A 278 -11.41 -16.25 8.90
N LYS A 279 -10.46 -15.77 8.09
CA LYS A 279 -9.06 -16.24 8.12
C LYS A 279 -8.41 -15.99 9.47
N ILE A 280 -8.59 -14.79 10.03
CA ILE A 280 -8.07 -14.41 11.35
C ILE A 280 -8.61 -15.36 12.42
N SER A 281 -9.92 -15.61 12.44
CA SER A 281 -10.55 -16.49 13.43
C SER A 281 -9.99 -17.91 13.38
N LEU A 282 -9.77 -18.46 12.18
CA LEU A 282 -9.18 -19.78 12.01
C LEU A 282 -7.70 -19.83 12.44
N VAL A 283 -6.91 -18.81 12.08
CA VAL A 283 -5.49 -18.71 12.48
C VAL A 283 -5.37 -18.58 14.00
N SER A 284 -6.20 -17.74 14.63
CA SER A 284 -6.23 -17.57 16.08
C SER A 284 -6.61 -18.88 16.79
N ALA A 285 -7.56 -19.65 16.24
CA ALA A 285 -7.93 -20.95 16.80
C ALA A 285 -6.80 -21.98 16.66
N ALA A 286 -6.16 -22.09 15.49
CA ALA A 286 -5.03 -23.00 15.27
C ALA A 286 -3.85 -22.64 16.20
N TRP A 287 -3.56 -21.35 16.36
CA TRP A 287 -2.53 -20.87 17.27
C TRP A 287 -2.83 -21.21 18.73
N LEU A 288 -4.07 -21.03 19.17
CA LEU A 288 -4.50 -21.33 20.53
C LEU A 288 -4.40 -22.83 20.83
N VAL A 289 -4.82 -23.71 19.91
CA VAL A 289 -4.69 -25.16 20.04
C VAL A 289 -3.22 -25.57 20.14
N THR A 290 -2.40 -25.07 19.21
CA THR A 290 -0.96 -25.39 19.16
C THR A 290 -0.25 -24.94 20.43
N SER A 291 -0.53 -23.71 20.88
CA SER A 291 0.11 -23.14 22.07
C SER A 291 -0.30 -23.89 23.34
N ASN A 292 -1.59 -24.25 23.50
CA ASN A 292 -2.04 -25.04 24.65
C ASN A 292 -1.46 -26.46 24.65
N TYR A 293 -1.30 -27.07 23.48
CA TYR A 293 -0.64 -28.37 23.36
C TYR A 293 0.85 -28.30 23.75
N LEU A 294 1.58 -27.31 23.22
CA LEU A 294 3.01 -27.12 23.49
C LEU A 294 3.31 -26.78 24.95
N LEU A 295 2.44 -25.99 25.59
CA LEU A 295 2.58 -25.63 27.01
C LEU A 295 2.07 -26.71 27.96
N MET A 296 1.70 -27.89 27.45
CA MET A 296 1.12 -29.00 28.22
C MET A 296 -0.12 -28.59 29.05
N ALA A 297 -0.80 -27.52 28.66
CA ALA A 297 -2.09 -27.10 29.21
C ALA A 297 -3.26 -27.99 28.70
N ALA A 298 -2.94 -28.96 27.85
CA ALA A 298 -3.86 -29.82 27.12
C ALA A 298 -4.83 -30.70 27.95
N PRO A 299 -4.60 -31.11 29.21
CA PRO A 299 -5.55 -31.99 29.89
C PRO A 299 -6.92 -31.35 30.21
N ALA A 300 -7.08 -30.02 30.10
CA ALA A 300 -8.23 -29.31 30.68
C ALA A 300 -9.33 -28.86 29.70
N HIS A 301 -9.15 -28.98 28.37
CA HIS A 301 -10.08 -28.35 27.41
C HIS A 301 -10.81 -29.33 26.47
N SER A 302 -12.13 -29.16 26.37
CA SER A 302 -12.97 -29.88 25.42
C SER A 302 -12.66 -29.46 23.97
N ARG A 303 -12.52 -30.43 23.07
CA ARG A 303 -12.26 -30.20 21.63
C ARG A 303 -13.33 -29.32 20.96
N ILE A 304 -14.56 -29.38 21.47
CA ILE A 304 -15.68 -28.58 20.98
C ILE A 304 -15.46 -27.08 21.24
N VAL A 305 -14.78 -26.70 22.33
CA VAL A 305 -14.44 -25.30 22.60
C VAL A 305 -13.56 -24.72 21.48
N TYR A 306 -12.59 -25.50 20.99
CA TYR A 306 -11.72 -25.08 19.89
C TYR A 306 -12.46 -24.99 18.54
N ALA A 307 -13.56 -25.73 18.36
CA ALA A 307 -14.41 -25.63 17.18
C ALA A 307 -15.37 -24.43 17.26
N LEU A 308 -15.95 -24.17 18.44
CA LEU A 308 -16.88 -23.05 18.65
C LEU A 308 -16.19 -21.69 18.66
N TYR A 309 -14.99 -21.61 19.24
CA TYR A 309 -14.22 -20.38 19.37
C TYR A 309 -14.06 -19.58 18.05
N PRO A 310 -13.55 -20.15 16.94
CA PRO A 310 -13.41 -19.39 15.69
C PRO A 310 -14.76 -18.95 15.11
N ALA A 311 -15.83 -19.73 15.28
CA ALA A 311 -17.16 -19.37 14.80
C ALA A 311 -17.72 -18.16 15.57
N LEU A 312 -17.63 -18.17 16.90
CA LEU A 312 -18.06 -17.06 17.75
C LEU A 312 -17.23 -15.81 17.52
N MET A 313 -15.91 -15.97 17.36
CA MET A 313 -15.01 -14.85 17.07
C MET A 313 -15.36 -14.19 15.72
N PHE A 314 -15.64 -14.99 14.69
CA PHE A 314 -16.08 -14.50 13.38
C PHE A 314 -17.40 -13.72 13.48
N LEU A 315 -18.38 -14.25 14.20
CA LEU A 315 -19.68 -13.61 14.39
C LEU A 315 -19.57 -12.30 15.18
N LEU A 316 -18.81 -12.29 16.28
CA LEU A 316 -18.66 -11.10 17.12
C LEU A 316 -17.88 -9.99 16.39
N ILE A 317 -16.70 -10.30 15.88
CA ILE A 317 -15.88 -9.29 15.18
C ILE A 317 -16.58 -8.86 13.89
N GLY A 318 -17.03 -9.80 13.05
CA GLY A 318 -17.76 -9.50 11.81
C GLY A 318 -19.04 -8.70 12.08
N GLY A 319 -19.81 -9.10 13.10
CA GLY A 319 -21.05 -8.43 13.52
C GLY A 319 -20.81 -6.99 13.96
N THR A 320 -19.77 -6.72 14.79
CA THR A 320 -19.45 -5.33 15.17
C THR A 320 -19.06 -4.48 13.97
N ARG A 321 -18.36 -5.03 12.97
CA ARG A 321 -17.99 -4.29 11.75
C ARG A 321 -19.20 -3.96 10.89
N VAL A 322 -20.11 -4.91 10.71
CA VAL A 322 -21.38 -4.67 10.00
C VAL A 322 -22.21 -3.64 10.75
N ALA A 323 -22.32 -3.74 12.08
CA ALA A 323 -23.08 -2.78 12.88
C ALA A 323 -22.50 -1.35 12.80
N ILE A 324 -21.16 -1.20 12.90
CA ILE A 324 -20.50 0.10 12.76
C ILE A 324 -20.73 0.67 11.36
N ARG A 325 -20.60 -0.15 10.30
CA ARG A 325 -20.89 0.27 8.93
C ARG A 325 -22.34 0.74 8.80
N SER A 326 -23.30 -0.07 9.24
CA SER A 326 -24.73 0.27 9.15
C SER A 326 -25.07 1.53 9.95
N PHE A 327 -24.41 1.76 11.08
CA PHE A 327 -24.60 2.98 11.87
C PHE A 327 -24.07 4.22 11.15
N ILE A 328 -22.88 4.12 10.54
CA ILE A 328 -22.31 5.20 9.73
C ILE A 328 -23.22 5.49 8.53
N GLU A 329 -23.64 4.46 7.81
CA GLU A 329 -24.52 4.59 6.63
C GLU A 329 -25.87 5.21 7.01
N ASN A 330 -26.50 4.78 8.12
CA ASN A 330 -27.77 5.34 8.58
C ASN A 330 -27.64 6.79 9.08
N ARG A 331 -26.52 7.14 9.73
CA ARG A 331 -26.27 8.51 10.16
C ARG A 331 -26.02 9.44 8.98
N GLU A 332 -25.33 8.96 7.94
CA GLU A 332 -25.13 9.69 6.69
C GLU A 332 -26.47 9.89 5.96
N ARG A 333 -27.32 8.85 5.84
CA ARG A 333 -28.68 9.00 5.27
C ARG A 333 -29.56 9.99 6.03
N ARG A 334 -29.45 10.05 7.37
CA ARG A 334 -30.21 11.00 8.20
C ARG A 334 -29.70 12.43 8.14
N ASN A 335 -28.43 12.61 7.76
CA ASN A 335 -27.78 13.91 7.62
C ASN A 335 -27.70 14.38 6.15
N GLU A 336 -28.44 13.75 5.24
CA GLU A 336 -28.62 14.23 3.87
C GLU A 336 -29.42 15.55 3.91
N GLU A 337 -28.71 16.68 3.92
CA GLU A 337 -29.29 17.95 3.49
C GLU A 337 -29.54 17.87 1.96
N PRO A 338 -30.73 18.27 1.48
CA PRO A 338 -31.06 18.20 0.07
C PRO A 338 -30.42 19.39 -0.68
N ALA A 339 -29.18 19.19 -1.13
CA ALA A 339 -28.58 19.96 -2.23
C ALA A 339 -27.60 19.04 -2.97
N SER A 340 -28.11 18.33 -3.98
CA SER A 340 -27.30 17.49 -4.87
C SER A 340 -26.53 18.38 -5.83
N ARG A 341 -25.26 18.71 -5.51
CA ARG A 341 -24.41 19.41 -6.48
C ARG A 341 -24.16 18.48 -7.66
N ARG A 342 -24.71 18.83 -8.81
CA ARG A 342 -24.56 18.06 -10.05
C ARG A 342 -23.24 18.38 -10.72
N VAL A 343 -22.42 17.37 -10.98
CA VAL A 343 -21.04 17.54 -11.44
C VAL A 343 -20.79 16.77 -12.72
N LEU A 344 -20.10 17.41 -13.67
CA LEU A 344 -19.56 16.78 -14.88
C LEU A 344 -18.10 16.43 -14.68
N ILE A 345 -17.63 15.31 -15.25
CA ILE A 345 -16.21 14.95 -15.24
C ILE A 345 -15.61 15.20 -16.61
N TYR A 346 -14.63 16.12 -16.69
CA TYR A 346 -13.92 16.45 -17.92
C TYR A 346 -12.70 15.52 -18.09
N GLY A 347 -12.76 14.65 -19.09
CA GLY A 347 -11.80 13.60 -19.40
C GLY A 347 -12.37 12.21 -19.11
N ALA A 348 -12.73 11.47 -20.15
CA ALA A 348 -13.26 10.11 -20.10
C ALA A 348 -12.16 9.02 -20.07
N GLY A 349 -10.92 9.43 -19.77
CA GLY A 349 -9.78 8.53 -19.62
C GLY A 349 -9.72 7.83 -18.27
N ARG A 350 -8.57 7.19 -17.98
CA ARG A 350 -8.35 6.45 -16.72
C ARG A 350 -8.54 7.30 -15.46
N LEU A 351 -8.06 8.55 -15.48
CA LEU A 351 -8.20 9.50 -14.37
C LEU A 351 -9.66 9.93 -14.15
N GLY A 352 -10.43 10.07 -15.22
CA GLY A 352 -11.87 10.30 -15.16
C GLY A 352 -12.61 9.16 -14.48
N VAL A 353 -12.31 7.91 -14.86
CA VAL A 353 -12.90 6.71 -14.25
C VAL A 353 -12.58 6.62 -12.76
N GLU A 354 -11.35 6.93 -12.36
CA GLU A 354 -10.97 6.94 -10.95
C GLU A 354 -11.66 8.07 -10.17
N THR A 355 -11.81 9.23 -10.79
CA THR A 355 -12.55 10.36 -10.23
C THR A 355 -14.03 10.00 -10.04
N LEU A 356 -14.66 9.37 -11.04
CA LEU A 356 -16.04 8.89 -10.96
C LEU A 356 -16.21 7.95 -9.76
N LYS A 357 -15.33 6.96 -9.61
CA LYS A 357 -15.37 6.03 -8.48
C LYS A 357 -15.25 6.73 -7.13
N ARG A 358 -14.53 7.86 -7.03
CA ARG A 358 -14.41 8.62 -5.77
C ARG A 358 -15.64 9.47 -5.52
N LEU A 359 -16.12 10.18 -6.54
CA LEU A 359 -17.27 11.08 -6.44
C LEU A 359 -18.60 10.35 -6.27
N GLN A 360 -18.77 9.15 -6.86
CA GLN A 360 -19.96 8.32 -6.67
C GLN A 360 -20.21 7.91 -5.21
N PHE A 361 -19.18 7.94 -4.36
CA PHE A 361 -19.32 7.65 -2.92
C PHE A 361 -19.23 8.91 -2.03
N GLN A 362 -19.23 10.10 -2.63
CA GLN A 362 -19.22 11.36 -1.91
C GLN A 362 -20.67 11.88 -1.76
N SER A 363 -21.11 12.02 -0.51
CA SER A 363 -22.44 12.52 -0.19
C SER A 363 -22.63 13.96 -0.71
N GLY A 364 -23.80 14.26 -1.28
CA GLY A 364 -24.14 15.59 -1.80
C GLY A 364 -23.58 15.92 -3.20
N ILE A 365 -22.99 14.94 -3.90
CA ILE A 365 -22.51 15.09 -5.29
C ILE A 365 -23.18 14.05 -6.18
N GLU A 366 -23.83 14.51 -7.25
CA GLU A 366 -24.38 13.65 -8.30
C GLU A 366 -23.55 13.81 -9.56
N VAL A 367 -22.85 12.76 -9.97
CA VAL A 367 -22.11 12.80 -11.23
C VAL A 367 -23.10 12.62 -12.37
N VAL A 368 -23.18 13.62 -13.24
CA VAL A 368 -24.14 13.67 -14.36
C VAL A 368 -23.63 12.86 -15.55
N GLY A 369 -22.33 12.92 -15.84
CA GLY A 369 -21.72 12.23 -16.97
C GLY A 369 -20.31 12.72 -17.27
N PHE A 370 -19.72 12.16 -18.33
CA PHE A 370 -18.39 12.54 -18.79
C PHE A 370 -18.47 13.56 -19.94
N VAL A 371 -17.42 14.38 -20.03
CA VAL A 371 -17.16 15.30 -21.13
C VAL A 371 -15.76 15.00 -21.67
N ASP A 372 -15.61 14.76 -22.96
CA ASP A 372 -14.31 14.47 -23.58
C ASP A 372 -14.26 15.03 -25.01
N ASP A 373 -13.16 15.71 -25.35
CA ASP A 373 -12.97 16.35 -26.66
C ASP A 373 -12.73 15.33 -27.79
N ASN A 374 -12.50 14.06 -27.48
CA ASN A 374 -12.33 13.02 -28.50
C ASN A 374 -13.68 12.62 -29.14
N PRO A 375 -13.92 12.95 -30.42
CA PRO A 375 -15.21 12.70 -31.06
C PRO A 375 -15.51 11.19 -31.24
N ARG A 376 -14.50 10.31 -31.17
CA ARG A 376 -14.66 8.86 -31.38
C ARG A 376 -15.36 8.14 -30.23
N ILE A 377 -15.42 8.77 -29.06
CA ILE A 377 -15.97 8.17 -27.84
C ILE A 377 -17.28 8.83 -27.38
N LYS A 378 -17.74 9.88 -28.06
CA LYS A 378 -19.04 10.53 -27.79
C LYS A 378 -20.19 9.52 -27.88
N GLY A 379 -21.12 9.57 -26.92
CA GLY A 379 -22.26 8.64 -26.82
C GLY A 379 -21.93 7.23 -26.33
N ARG A 380 -20.67 6.94 -25.96
CA ARG A 380 -20.33 5.69 -25.27
C ARG A 380 -20.61 5.82 -23.77
N SER A 381 -20.95 4.70 -23.15
CA SER A 381 -21.07 4.59 -21.69
C SER A 381 -19.81 4.01 -21.07
N ILE A 382 -19.37 4.59 -19.96
CA ILE A 382 -18.27 4.12 -19.12
C ILE A 382 -18.82 3.92 -17.70
N LEU A 383 -18.82 2.67 -17.22
CA LEU A 383 -19.37 2.30 -15.91
C LEU A 383 -20.82 2.76 -15.68
N GLY A 384 -21.65 2.73 -16.74
CA GLY A 384 -23.04 3.17 -16.68
C GLY A 384 -23.25 4.67 -16.84
N MET A 385 -22.17 5.48 -16.92
CA MET A 385 -22.23 6.92 -17.16
C MET A 385 -21.93 7.24 -18.62
N GLU A 386 -22.75 8.08 -19.25
CA GLU A 386 -22.57 8.45 -20.66
C GLU A 386 -21.52 9.55 -20.85
N ILE A 387 -20.81 9.51 -21.98
CA ILE A 387 -20.02 10.63 -22.49
C ILE A 387 -20.94 11.56 -23.27
N LEU A 388 -21.38 12.62 -22.59
CA LEU A 388 -22.46 13.51 -23.04
C LEU A 388 -22.02 14.45 -24.18
N GLY A 389 -20.73 14.80 -24.23
CA GLY A 389 -20.24 15.72 -25.24
C GLY A 389 -18.77 16.11 -25.08
N SER A 390 -18.40 17.17 -25.78
CA SER A 390 -17.08 17.78 -25.77
C SER A 390 -17.03 19.02 -24.87
N GLY A 391 -15.87 19.61 -24.66
CA GLY A 391 -15.74 20.84 -23.88
C GLY A 391 -16.48 22.05 -24.47
N LEU A 392 -16.83 22.00 -25.75
CA LEU A 392 -17.69 23.02 -26.39
C LEU A 392 -19.16 22.87 -25.97
N ASP A 393 -19.57 21.67 -25.57
CA ASP A 393 -20.95 21.36 -25.17
C ASP A 393 -21.23 21.75 -23.71
N LEU A 394 -20.23 22.21 -22.93
CA LEU A 394 -20.36 22.47 -21.49
C LEU A 394 -21.50 23.42 -21.12
N LEU A 395 -21.71 24.49 -21.88
CA LEU A 395 -22.82 25.42 -21.64
C LEU A 395 -24.17 24.75 -21.85
N HIS A 396 -24.28 23.92 -22.89
CA HIS A 396 -25.49 23.15 -23.16
C HIS A 396 -25.74 22.10 -22.09
N LEU A 397 -24.69 21.39 -21.64
CA LEU A 397 -24.78 20.37 -20.60
C LEU A 397 -25.13 20.97 -19.23
N LYS A 398 -24.63 22.17 -18.92
CA LYS A 398 -25.02 22.96 -17.74
C LYS A 398 -26.53 23.21 -17.74
N LEU A 399 -27.10 23.68 -18.85
CA LEU A 399 -28.52 24.00 -18.95
C LEU A 399 -29.42 22.75 -19.00
N LEU A 400 -29.02 21.72 -19.76
CA LEU A 400 -29.84 20.53 -20.00
C LEU A 400 -29.87 19.59 -18.79
N HIS A 401 -28.72 19.40 -18.13
CA HIS A 401 -28.58 18.45 -17.04
C HIS A 401 -28.48 19.11 -15.66
N GLY A 402 -28.48 20.45 -15.60
CA GLY A 402 -28.36 21.20 -14.34
C GLY A 402 -26.99 21.03 -13.69
N ALA A 403 -25.92 20.88 -14.47
CA ALA A 403 -24.57 20.72 -13.92
C ALA A 403 -24.08 22.03 -13.28
N GLU A 404 -23.71 21.96 -12.01
CA GLU A 404 -23.26 23.10 -11.19
C GLU A 404 -21.73 23.25 -11.19
N ALA A 405 -20.99 22.19 -11.53
CA ALA A 405 -19.52 22.23 -11.57
C ALA A 405 -18.93 21.19 -12.53
N VAL A 406 -17.67 21.41 -12.92
CA VAL A 406 -16.86 20.49 -13.71
C VAL A 406 -15.64 20.06 -12.90
N VAL A 407 -15.40 18.75 -12.80
CA VAL A 407 -14.15 18.20 -12.26
C VAL A 407 -13.24 17.81 -13.41
N ILE A 408 -12.09 18.48 -13.51
CA ILE A 408 -11.08 18.23 -14.54
C ILE A 408 -10.24 17.03 -14.13
N SER A 409 -10.29 15.97 -14.96
CA SER A 409 -9.77 14.63 -14.67
C SER A 409 -9.05 13.98 -15.85
N PHE A 410 -8.07 14.68 -16.44
CA PHE A 410 -7.18 14.13 -17.48
C PHE A 410 -5.72 14.54 -17.26
N LYS A 411 -4.79 13.82 -17.91
CA LYS A 411 -3.37 14.18 -17.94
C LYS A 411 -3.13 15.12 -19.13
N PRO A 412 -2.84 16.41 -18.92
CA PRO A 412 -2.56 17.33 -20.02
C PRO A 412 -1.23 16.97 -20.70
N ALA A 413 -1.13 17.10 -22.02
CA ALA A 413 0.13 16.86 -22.73
C ALA A 413 1.07 18.07 -22.61
N ASN A 414 0.50 19.26 -22.49
CA ASN A 414 1.20 20.52 -22.21
C ASN A 414 0.32 21.44 -21.32
N GLU A 415 0.90 22.51 -20.79
CA GLU A 415 0.17 23.48 -19.95
C GLU A 415 -0.95 24.22 -20.71
N ALA A 416 -0.81 24.39 -22.03
CA ALA A 416 -1.81 25.04 -22.87
C ALA A 416 -3.10 24.23 -22.98
N ASP A 417 -3.04 22.89 -22.97
CA ASP A 417 -4.21 22.00 -23.01
C ASP A 417 -5.05 22.18 -21.73
N PHE A 418 -4.39 22.25 -20.58
CA PHE A 418 -5.07 22.47 -19.29
C PHE A 418 -5.70 23.88 -19.23
N ALA A 419 -4.96 24.90 -19.69
CA ALA A 419 -5.47 26.27 -19.78
C ALA A 419 -6.62 26.40 -20.80
N GLU A 420 -6.64 25.60 -21.87
CA GLU A 420 -7.75 25.56 -22.82
C GLU A 420 -9.02 25.02 -22.17
N VAL A 421 -8.94 23.92 -21.43
CA VAL A 421 -10.11 23.35 -20.73
C VAL A 421 -10.65 24.33 -19.69
N ARG A 422 -9.78 24.97 -18.90
CA ARG A 422 -10.22 26.02 -17.97
C ARG A 422 -10.91 27.18 -18.69
N ARG A 423 -10.39 27.63 -19.83
CA ARG A 423 -11.06 28.65 -20.66
C ARG A 423 -12.44 28.20 -21.14
N LYS A 424 -12.62 26.92 -21.50
CA LYS A 424 -13.93 26.37 -21.86
C LYS A 424 -14.91 26.41 -20.68
N CYS A 425 -14.47 26.03 -19.47
CA CYS A 425 -15.29 26.12 -18.25
C CYS A 425 -15.69 27.56 -17.93
N VAL A 426 -14.74 28.51 -18.01
CA VAL A 426 -15.00 29.94 -17.79
C VAL A 426 -16.01 30.48 -18.81
N ARG A 427 -15.87 30.14 -20.10
CA ARG A 427 -16.84 30.53 -21.15
C ARG A 427 -18.23 29.96 -20.94
N ALA A 428 -18.33 28.77 -20.35
CA ALA A 428 -19.60 28.14 -20.00
C ALA A 428 -20.17 28.61 -18.64
N GLU A 429 -19.47 29.52 -17.96
CA GLU A 429 -19.79 30.01 -16.62
C GLU A 429 -20.01 28.87 -15.61
N ILE A 430 -19.22 27.80 -15.72
CA ILE A 430 -19.30 26.64 -14.81
C ILE A 430 -18.02 26.54 -13.98
N PRO A 431 -18.10 26.53 -12.64
CA PRO A 431 -16.94 26.36 -11.77
C PRO A 431 -16.17 25.08 -12.09
N ASP A 432 -14.84 25.20 -12.21
CA ASP A 432 -13.95 24.05 -12.42
C ASP A 432 -13.14 23.69 -11.16
N PHE A 433 -12.99 22.39 -10.91
CA PHE A 433 -12.16 21.84 -9.84
C PHE A 433 -11.16 20.85 -10.42
N VAL A 434 -9.94 20.83 -9.88
CA VAL A 434 -8.92 19.85 -10.28
C VAL A 434 -9.01 18.65 -9.35
N SER A 435 -9.11 17.44 -9.91
CA SER A 435 -9.10 16.21 -9.11
C SER A 435 -7.79 16.12 -8.30
N PRO A 436 -7.83 15.84 -6.98
CA PRO A 436 -6.62 15.69 -6.18
C PRO A 436 -5.67 14.58 -6.66
N ALA A 437 -6.18 13.64 -7.47
CA ALA A 437 -5.39 12.62 -8.14
C ALA A 437 -4.40 13.22 -9.17
N ILE A 438 -4.62 14.44 -9.66
CA ILE A 438 -3.79 15.12 -10.67
C ILE A 438 -2.78 16.09 -10.05
N LEU A 439 -2.98 16.51 -8.79
CA LEU A 439 -2.11 17.50 -8.12
C LEU A 439 -0.63 17.08 -8.05
N TRP A 440 -0.33 15.79 -8.14
CA TRP A 440 1.03 15.23 -8.14
C TRP A 440 1.66 15.11 -9.54
N ASP A 441 0.85 15.20 -10.61
CA ASP A 441 1.25 14.92 -12.00
C ASP A 441 1.25 16.16 -12.90
N LEU A 442 0.94 17.34 -12.36
CA LEU A 442 1.11 18.62 -13.09
C LEU A 442 2.60 18.87 -13.32
N PRO A 443 3.01 19.33 -14.52
CA PRO A 443 4.39 19.75 -14.76
C PRO A 443 4.73 20.86 -13.75
N GLN A 444 5.61 20.54 -12.80
CA GLN A 444 6.10 21.50 -11.83
C GLN A 444 7.08 22.43 -12.56
N SER A 445 6.73 23.70 -12.71
CA SER A 445 7.72 24.76 -12.87
C SER A 445 7.72 25.65 -11.63
N PRO A 446 8.87 26.26 -11.29
CA PRO A 446 9.20 26.58 -9.92
C PRO A 446 8.61 27.92 -9.48
N THR A 447 8.11 27.91 -8.24
CA THR A 447 8.01 29.07 -7.32
C THR A 447 7.11 30.24 -7.74
N ASP A 448 6.25 30.61 -6.80
CA ASP A 448 5.49 31.87 -6.71
C ASP A 448 4.21 32.00 -7.54
N ALA A 449 3.18 31.24 -7.12
CA ALA A 449 1.78 31.67 -7.24
C ALA A 449 1.04 31.50 -5.91
N THR A 450 1.74 31.81 -4.81
CA THR A 450 1.17 31.89 -3.45
C THR A 450 0.46 33.24 -3.19
N GLU A 451 0.25 34.07 -4.21
CA GLU A 451 -0.47 35.35 -4.12
C GLU A 451 -1.55 35.45 -5.20
N ALA A 452 -2.63 34.67 -5.07
CA ALA A 452 -3.93 34.98 -5.71
C ALA A 452 -5.08 34.24 -5.00
N LEU A 453 -5.08 34.25 -3.67
CA LEU A 453 -6.27 33.97 -2.86
C LEU A 453 -6.69 35.30 -2.22
N GLY A 454 -7.47 36.09 -2.94
CA GLY A 454 -8.24 37.18 -2.34
C GLY A 454 -9.45 36.60 -1.58
N PRO A 455 -9.74 37.08 -0.35
CA PRO A 455 -10.95 36.70 0.36
C PRO A 455 -12.13 37.56 -0.14
N CYS A 456 -13.17 36.93 -0.67
CA CYS A 456 -14.46 37.59 -0.87
C CYS A 456 -15.58 36.70 -0.35
N TYR A 457 -15.88 36.83 0.94
CA TYR A 457 -17.22 36.73 1.51
C TYR A 457 -17.18 37.51 2.83
N GLU A 458 -17.39 38.82 2.73
CA GLU A 458 -17.79 39.64 3.86
C GLU A 458 -19.15 40.26 3.53
N SER A 459 -20.05 40.05 4.46
CA SER A 459 -21.44 40.51 4.56
C SER A 459 -21.61 41.98 4.17
N SER A 460 -22.49 42.25 3.20
CA SER A 460 -23.08 43.57 3.00
C SER A 460 -24.50 43.60 3.56
N GLU A 461 -24.65 44.19 4.75
CA GLU A 461 -25.87 44.89 5.14
C GLU A 461 -26.02 46.14 4.24
N LEU A 462 -27.27 46.45 3.88
CA LEU A 462 -27.73 47.72 3.29
C LEU A 462 -27.33 48.91 4.20
N PRO A 463 -27.04 50.12 3.66
CA PRO A 463 -28.10 50.95 3.07
C PRO A 463 -27.74 51.93 1.94
N SER A 464 -28.79 52.23 1.16
CA SER A 464 -29.19 53.47 0.47
C SER A 464 -28.19 54.57 0.05
N SER A 465 -28.45 55.02 -1.18
CA SER A 465 -28.46 56.41 -1.67
C SER A 465 -27.18 56.99 -2.28
N GLY A 466 -27.32 57.58 -3.48
CA GLY A 466 -26.34 58.51 -4.06
C GLY A 466 -26.07 58.31 -5.54
N LYS A 467 -26.61 59.21 -6.37
CA LYS A 467 -26.48 59.32 -7.83
C LYS A 467 -25.02 59.48 -8.35
N PRO A 468 -24.78 59.24 -9.66
CA PRO A 468 -23.47 59.27 -10.31
C PRO A 468 -23.09 60.70 -10.77
N PRO A 469 -21.88 60.95 -11.29
CA PRO A 469 -21.79 60.99 -12.77
C PRO A 469 -20.43 60.61 -13.40
N ASP A 470 -20.54 60.13 -14.63
CA ASP A 470 -19.83 60.52 -15.87
C ASP A 470 -18.30 60.50 -16.05
N SER A 471 -17.99 60.19 -17.33
CA SER A 471 -16.87 60.69 -18.14
C SER A 471 -15.56 59.91 -17.98
N ASN A 472 -14.72 59.74 -19.00
CA ASN A 472 -14.83 59.80 -20.45
C ASN A 472 -13.50 59.23 -20.96
N HIS A 473 -13.52 58.66 -22.16
CA HIS A 473 -12.38 58.67 -23.11
C HIS A 473 -11.13 57.86 -22.73
N ALA A 474 -10.33 57.33 -23.66
CA ALA A 474 -10.38 57.13 -25.11
C ALA A 474 -9.17 56.22 -25.45
N ARG A 475 -9.28 55.50 -26.58
CA ARG A 475 -8.29 55.28 -27.67
C ARG A 475 -6.80 55.40 -27.32
N THR A 476 -5.89 54.55 -27.79
CA THR A 476 -5.51 54.25 -29.19
C THR A 476 -4.39 53.17 -29.08
N ASP A 477 -4.37 52.06 -29.82
CA ASP A 477 -4.05 51.86 -31.25
C ASP A 477 -2.54 51.64 -31.54
N GLN A 478 -2.28 50.82 -32.57
CA GLN A 478 -1.01 50.44 -33.25
C GLN A 478 -0.23 49.25 -32.64
N SER A 479 -0.07 48.07 -33.25
CA SER A 479 0.20 47.61 -34.64
C SER A 479 1.66 47.76 -35.12
N VAL A 480 2.46 46.70 -35.01
CA VAL A 480 3.58 46.27 -35.90
C VAL A 480 3.87 44.80 -35.48
N GLY A 481 4.03 43.75 -36.28
CA GLY A 481 4.40 43.58 -37.68
C GLY A 481 5.53 42.52 -37.74
N ARG A 482 5.18 41.30 -38.20
CA ARG A 482 5.99 40.22 -38.84
C ARG A 482 7.47 40.01 -38.47
N ILE A 483 7.89 38.73 -38.39
CA ILE A 483 8.84 38.07 -39.32
C ILE A 483 8.90 36.55 -39.05
N ARG A 484 9.08 35.78 -40.13
CA ARG A 484 9.14 34.32 -40.29
C ARG A 484 10.61 33.84 -40.40
N ILE A 485 10.78 32.53 -40.67
CA ILE A 485 11.96 31.76 -41.18
C ILE A 485 12.69 31.02 -40.04
N VAL A 486 12.48 29.71 -39.82
CA VAL A 486 12.83 28.46 -40.57
C VAL A 486 14.32 28.12 -40.53
N SER A 487 14.64 27.02 -39.83
CA SER A 487 15.49 25.90 -40.29
C SER A 487 15.29 24.71 -39.38
#